data_AF-A0A937ZT82-F1
#
_entry.id   AF-A0A937ZT82-F1
#
_cell.length_a   1.000
_cell.length_b   1.000
_cell.length_c   1.000
_cell.angle_alpha   90.00
_cell.angle_beta   90.00
_cell.angle_gamma   90.00
#
_symmetry.space_group_name_H-M   'P 1'
#
loop_
_entity.id
_entity.type
_entity.pdbx_description
1 polymer ?
#
loop_
_entity_poly.entity_id
_entity_poly.type
_entity_poly.pdbx_seq_one_letter_code
_entity_poly.pdbx_strand_id
1 'polypeptide(L)'
;MTAEAPQDPPGFVARTELDKAANDNGYREFKGPGGGWRGWTSTTAPGRVHLAALSDAGPWLLAVDHAGVLAELATAGAPWLGQRPAG
;
A
#
# COMPACT_ATOMS: atom_id res chain seq x y z
N MET A 1 -8.06 -15.52 9.51
CA MET A 1 -7.08 -14.44 9.76
C MET A 1 -7.87 -13.21 10.13
N THR A 2 -7.89 -12.84 11.41
CA THR A 2 -8.50 -11.59 11.86
C THR A 2 -7.60 -10.46 11.36
N ALA A 3 -8.08 -9.61 10.45
CA ALA A 3 -7.29 -8.48 9.97
C ALA A 3 -7.14 -7.49 11.13
N GLU A 4 -5.92 -7.34 11.64
CA GLU A 4 -5.60 -6.26 12.59
C GLU A 4 -5.74 -4.90 11.89
N ALA A 5 -6.19 -3.90 12.64
CA ALA A 5 -6.39 -2.55 12.10
C ALA A 5 -5.02 -1.86 11.90
N PRO A 6 -4.84 -1.09 10.80
CA PRO A 6 -3.61 -0.34 10.58
C PRO A 6 -3.41 0.74 11.64
N GLN A 7 -2.15 1.19 11.78
CA GLN A 7 -1.80 2.32 12.63
C GLN A 7 -2.57 3.58 12.22
N ASP A 8 -3.32 4.16 13.14
CA ASP A 8 -4.11 5.38 12.91
C ASP A 8 -3.93 6.40 14.06
N PRO A 9 -3.20 7.52 13.84
CA PRO A 9 -2.44 7.83 12.63
C PRO A 9 -1.18 6.95 12.50
N PRO A 10 -0.63 6.77 11.28
CA PRO A 10 0.63 6.06 11.08
C PRO A 10 1.79 6.81 11.74
N GLY A 11 2.73 6.05 12.33
CA GLY A 11 3.98 6.57 12.86
C GLY A 11 4.84 7.25 11.79
N PHE A 12 5.86 8.00 12.20
CA PHE A 12 6.75 8.69 11.24
C PHE A 12 7.43 7.71 10.28
N VAL A 13 7.98 6.61 10.80
CA VAL A 13 8.65 5.59 9.99
C VAL A 13 7.67 4.96 9.00
N ALA A 14 6.53 4.45 9.50
CA ALA A 14 5.48 3.89 8.64
C ALA A 14 5.06 4.88 7.55
N ARG A 15 4.75 6.13 7.90
CA ARG A 15 4.40 7.17 6.93
C ARG A 15 5.46 7.36 5.86
N THR A 16 6.73 7.47 6.25
CA THR A 16 7.85 7.67 5.32
C THR A 16 8.01 6.49 4.37
N GLU A 17 7.94 5.26 4.88
CA GLU A 17 8.05 4.06 4.04
C GLU A 17 6.87 3.93 3.07
N LEU A 18 5.65 4.25 3.50
CA LEU A 18 4.48 4.27 2.63
C LEU A 18 4.59 5.33 1.52
N ASP A 19 5.08 6.54 1.86
CA ASP A 19 5.31 7.61 0.88
C ASP A 19 6.39 7.20 -0.14
N LYS A 20 7.48 6.55 0.29
CA LYS A 20 8.53 6.02 -0.60
C LYS A 20 7.97 4.93 -1.53
N ALA A 21 7.27 3.95 -0.97
CA ALA A 21 6.70 2.85 -1.75
C ALA A 21 5.76 3.35 -2.85
N ALA A 22 4.90 4.33 -2.58
CA ALA A 22 4.04 4.92 -3.59
C ALA A 22 4.86 5.64 -4.69
N ASN A 23 5.84 6.45 -4.31
CA ASN A 23 6.67 7.22 -5.24
C ASN A 23 7.52 6.33 -6.16
N ASP A 24 8.15 5.29 -5.60
CA ASP A 24 8.99 4.34 -6.35
C ASP A 24 8.18 3.54 -7.37
N ASN A 25 6.88 3.37 -7.13
CA ASN A 25 5.93 2.71 -8.04
C ASN A 25 5.15 3.70 -8.93
N GLY A 26 5.53 4.97 -8.96
CA GLY A 26 4.93 5.97 -9.86
C GLY A 26 3.57 6.52 -9.42
N TYR A 27 3.15 6.29 -8.18
CA TYR A 27 1.94 6.85 -7.57
C TYR A 27 2.29 8.11 -6.76
N ARG A 28 2.38 9.25 -7.45
CA ARG A 28 2.91 10.51 -6.88
C ARG A 28 1.85 11.50 -6.42
N GLU A 29 0.58 11.26 -6.72
CA GLU A 29 -0.51 12.16 -6.31
C GLU A 29 -1.20 11.67 -5.04
N PHE A 30 -0.86 12.25 -3.90
CA PHE A 30 -1.51 11.93 -2.63
C PHE A 30 -2.98 12.38 -2.61
N LYS A 31 -3.88 11.49 -2.18
CA LYS A 31 -5.34 11.73 -2.11
C LYS A 31 -5.89 11.87 -0.69
N GLY A 32 -5.05 11.73 0.33
CA GLY A 32 -5.43 11.93 1.73
C GLY A 32 -5.32 10.67 2.59
N PRO A 33 -5.26 10.83 3.91
CA PRO A 33 -5.33 9.73 4.87
C PRO A 33 -6.77 9.39 5.27
N GLY A 34 -7.02 8.17 5.76
CA GLY A 34 -8.27 7.79 6.41
C GLY A 34 -8.22 6.39 7.04
N GLY A 35 -8.51 6.29 8.35
CA GLY A 35 -8.54 5.01 9.06
C GLY A 35 -7.21 4.26 9.03
N GLY A 36 -6.08 4.97 9.17
CA GLY A 36 -4.72 4.43 9.02
C GLY A 36 -4.25 4.16 7.58
N TRP A 37 -5.14 4.27 6.58
CA TRP A 37 -4.80 4.17 5.17
C TRP A 37 -4.34 5.51 4.60
N ARG A 38 -3.43 5.44 3.63
CA ARG A 38 -2.98 6.57 2.82
C ARG A 38 -3.25 6.23 1.36
N GLY A 39 -3.84 7.15 0.59
CA GLY A 39 -4.22 6.91 -0.81
C GLY A 39 -3.37 7.69 -1.81
N TRP A 40 -3.05 7.07 -2.96
CA TRP A 40 -2.36 7.71 -4.08
C TRP A 40 -2.91 7.31 -5.44
N THR A 41 -2.81 8.23 -6.41
CA THR A 41 -3.03 7.95 -7.83
C THR A 41 -1.77 8.23 -8.65
N SER A 42 -1.78 7.76 -9.89
CA SER A 42 -0.75 8.02 -10.89
C SER A 42 -1.34 8.79 -12.07
N THR A 43 -0.51 9.57 -12.76
CA THR A 43 -0.86 10.19 -14.04
C THR A 43 -0.68 9.24 -15.22
N THR A 44 0.09 8.16 -15.04
CA THR A 44 0.44 7.22 -16.10
C THR A 44 -0.12 5.82 -15.88
N ALA A 45 -0.37 5.43 -14.62
CA ALA A 45 -1.05 4.18 -14.29
C ALA A 45 -2.52 4.41 -13.91
N PRO A 46 -3.48 3.66 -14.48
CA PRO A 46 -4.89 3.76 -14.11
C PRO A 46 -5.15 3.20 -12.71
N GLY A 47 -6.08 3.82 -11.98
CA GLY A 47 -6.55 3.35 -10.68
C GLY A 47 -5.94 4.07 -9.47
N ARG A 48 -6.36 3.64 -8.27
CA ARG A 48 -5.87 4.17 -6.99
C ARG A 48 -5.32 3.02 -6.14
N VAL A 49 -4.20 3.31 -5.45
CA VAL A 49 -3.68 2.44 -4.41
C VAL A 49 -3.88 3.08 -3.05
N HIS A 50 -4.20 2.26 -2.05
CA HIS A 50 -4.15 2.65 -0.65
C HIS A 50 -3.15 1.75 0.06
N LEU A 51 -2.25 2.36 0.81
CA LEU A 51 -1.24 1.66 1.59
C LEU A 51 -1.43 1.97 3.08
N ALA A 52 -1.17 0.96 3.91
CA ALA A 52 -1.17 1.10 5.36
C ALA A 52 -0.12 0.18 5.98
N ALA A 53 0.16 0.38 7.26
CA ALA A 53 1.08 -0.44 8.02
C ALA A 53 0.44 -0.83 9.35
N LEU A 54 0.67 -2.07 9.79
CA LEU A 54 0.29 -2.49 11.14
C LEU A 54 1.33 -2.07 12.20
N SER A 55 2.59 -1.88 11.80
CA SER A 55 3.65 -1.34 12.65
C SER A 55 4.69 -0.57 11.81
N ASP A 56 5.66 0.07 12.45
CA ASP A 56 6.78 0.75 11.76
C ASP A 56 7.62 -0.20 10.89
N ALA A 57 7.59 -1.51 11.16
CA ALA A 57 8.28 -2.54 10.38
C ALA A 57 7.32 -3.40 9.53
N GLY A 58 6.06 -2.99 9.42
CA GLY A 58 4.99 -3.79 8.81
C GLY A 58 4.33 -4.78 9.79
N PRO A 59 3.51 -5.72 9.32
CA PRO A 59 3.21 -5.98 7.92
C PRO A 59 2.54 -4.79 7.20
N TRP A 60 2.82 -4.71 5.90
CA TRP A 60 2.31 -3.69 5.00
C TRP A 60 1.02 -4.17 4.35
N LEU A 61 0.05 -3.27 4.21
CA LEU A 61 -1.23 -3.55 3.59
C LEU A 61 -1.34 -2.77 2.28
N LEU A 62 -1.94 -3.41 1.27
CA LEU A 62 -2.28 -2.82 -0.02
C LEU A 62 -3.77 -3.03 -0.27
N ALA A 63 -4.46 -1.97 -0.64
CA ALA A 63 -5.80 -2.03 -1.20
C ALA A 63 -5.82 -1.34 -2.57
N VAL A 64 -6.51 -1.96 -3.53
CA VAL A 64 -6.68 -1.45 -4.90
C VAL A 64 -8.16 -1.47 -5.25
N ASP A 65 -8.60 -0.52 -6.07
CA ASP A 65 -10.01 -0.37 -6.48
C ASP A 65 -10.30 -0.88 -7.90
N HIS A 66 -9.26 -1.17 -8.68
CA HIS A 66 -9.42 -1.63 -10.06
C HIS A 66 -9.77 -3.12 -10.12
N ALA A 67 -10.99 -3.44 -10.55
CA ALA A 67 -11.51 -4.81 -10.62
C ALA A 67 -10.63 -5.78 -11.43
N GLY A 68 -10.03 -5.32 -12.54
CA GLY A 68 -9.11 -6.13 -13.33
C GLY A 68 -7.83 -6.49 -12.56
N VAL A 69 -7.32 -5.58 -11.74
CA VAL A 69 -6.12 -5.84 -10.91
C VAL A 69 -6.46 -6.81 -9.79
N LEU A 70 -7.63 -6.67 -9.16
CA LEU A 70 -8.11 -7.62 -8.16
C LEU A 70 -8.24 -9.04 -8.73
N ALA A 71 -8.80 -9.17 -9.95
CA ALA A 71 -8.94 -10.46 -10.61
C ALA A 71 -7.57 -11.12 -10.90
N GLU A 72 -6.59 -10.32 -11.36
CA GLU A 72 -5.23 -10.82 -11.56
C GLU A 72 -4.56 -11.20 -10.24
N LEU A 73 -4.59 -10.34 -9.22
CA LEU A 73 -4.02 -10.64 -7.89
C LEU A 73 -4.61 -11.92 -7.27
N ALA A 74 -5.91 -12.15 -7.43
CA ALA A 74 -6.57 -13.36 -6.94
C ALA A 74 -6.09 -14.63 -7.68
N THR A 75 -5.79 -14.51 -8.97
CA THR A 75 -5.31 -15.63 -9.81
C THR A 75 -3.82 -15.90 -9.59
N ALA A 76 -3.06 -14.83 -9.37
CA ALA A 76 -1.61 -14.82 -9.39
C ALA A 76 -0.98 -15.28 -8.06
N GLY A 77 -1.78 -15.41 -6.99
CA GLY A 77 -1.28 -15.72 -5.64
C GLY A 77 -0.47 -14.55 -5.04
N ALA A 78 0.19 -14.77 -3.90
CA ALA A 78 0.95 -13.72 -3.18
C ALA A 78 2.46 -13.51 -3.56
N PRO A 79 3.05 -14.01 -4.67
CA PRO A 79 4.49 -13.86 -4.90
C PRO A 79 4.93 -12.44 -5.29
N TRP A 80 4.01 -11.48 -5.45
CA TRP A 80 4.27 -10.09 -5.88
C TRP A 80 4.53 -9.11 -4.72
N LEU A 81 4.32 -9.53 -3.47
CA LEU A 81 4.80 -8.77 -2.32
C LEU A 81 6.33 -8.88 -2.36
N GLY A 82 6.99 -7.83 -2.82
CA GLY A 82 8.42 -7.79 -3.13
C GLY A 82 9.28 -8.54 -2.13
N GLN A 83 10.32 -9.21 -2.63
CA GLN A 83 11.33 -9.86 -1.79
C GLN A 83 11.75 -8.93 -0.65
N ARG A 84 11.76 -9.46 0.59
CA ARG A 84 12.29 -8.76 1.77
C ARG A 84 13.66 -8.18 1.39
N PRO A 85 13.90 -6.87 1.52
CA PRO A 85 15.23 -6.33 1.27
C PRO A 85 16.23 -7.09 2.14
N ALA A 86 17.27 -7.61 1.51
CA ALA A 86 18.31 -8.34 2.20
C ALA A 86 19.14 -7.34 3.01
N GLY A 87 18.95 -7.34 4.33
CA GLY A 87 19.90 -6.84 5.32
C GLY A 87 20.19 -5.35 5.29
#